data_AF-A0A3Q3QY50-F1
#
_entry.id   AF-A0A3Q3QY50-F1
#
_cell.length_a   1.000
_cell.length_b   1.000
_cell.length_c   1.000
_cell.angle_alpha   90.00
_cell.angle_beta   90.00
_cell.angle_gamma   90.00
#
_symmetry.space_group_name_H-M   'P 1'
#
loop_
_entity.id
_entity.type
_entity.pdbx_description
1 polymer ?
#
loop_
_entity_poly.entity_id
_entity_poly.type
_entity_poly.pdbx_seq_one_letter_code
_entity_poly.pdbx_strand_id
1 'polypeptide(L)'
;MESLKKSHLFRCCVFLFCVHLRLVVTGDCPADGRTWVPFQDKCYYFVHGEEDKIKSYTFERAKSLCQHPLELLTIQSAEENDFVVKYSPAVWKGQVNVWLGMYYDTDNETMRWFGEDPVRFTNWEGGSYASELMPLETCVALHSSTGKWENVSCVDQVENGVICETSQKAEDAKQKPSVLLSALVILSVVAIIGVSAVIWFLHQKHSLGTSILTAFEYHPPFRVLDTDRSCLVEAEETDAMA
;
A
#
# COMPACT_ATOMS: atom_id res chain seq x y z
N MET A 1 -19.09 28.63 -12.99
CA MET A 1 -18.58 27.26 -13.22
C MET A 1 -17.13 27.08 -12.74
N GLU A 2 -16.30 28.13 -12.69
CA GLU A 2 -14.88 28.04 -12.32
C GLU A 2 -14.59 27.90 -10.81
N SER A 3 -15.44 28.46 -9.94
CA SER A 3 -15.31 28.35 -8.47
C SER A 3 -15.42 26.90 -7.96
N LEU A 4 -16.31 26.11 -8.57
CA LEU A 4 -16.49 24.69 -8.27
C LEU A 4 -15.23 23.87 -8.63
N LYS A 5 -14.58 24.22 -9.75
CA LYS A 5 -13.36 23.54 -10.23
C LYS A 5 -12.15 23.78 -9.31
N LYS A 6 -12.03 24.98 -8.72
CA LYS A 6 -10.98 25.36 -7.75
C LYS A 6 -11.13 24.63 -6.41
N SER A 7 -12.37 24.50 -5.91
CA SER A 7 -12.67 23.77 -4.68
C SER A 7 -12.40 22.26 -4.79
N HIS A 8 -12.74 21.66 -5.93
CA HIS A 8 -12.43 20.25 -6.22
C HIS A 8 -10.92 20.00 -6.35
N LEU A 9 -10.17 20.92 -6.96
CA LEU A 9 -8.71 20.81 -7.09
C LEU A 9 -8.01 20.90 -5.72
N PHE A 10 -8.45 21.82 -4.86
CA PHE A 10 -7.92 21.97 -3.49
C PHE A 10 -8.21 20.74 -2.62
N ARG A 11 -9.44 20.20 -2.69
CA ARG A 11 -9.77 18.93 -2.04
C ARG A 11 -8.90 17.78 -2.57
N CYS A 12 -8.70 17.67 -3.88
CA CYS A 12 -7.85 16.64 -4.47
C CYS A 12 -6.39 16.73 -4.00
N CYS A 13 -5.82 17.94 -3.91
CA CYS A 13 -4.46 18.14 -3.40
C CYS A 13 -4.32 17.78 -1.92
N VAL A 14 -5.30 18.12 -1.09
CA VAL A 14 -5.31 17.71 0.34
C VAL A 14 -5.45 16.19 0.47
N PHE A 15 -6.29 15.55 -0.36
CA PHE A 15 -6.40 14.09 -0.41
C PHE A 15 -5.10 13.42 -0.87
N LEU A 16 -4.45 13.93 -1.92
CA LEU A 16 -3.16 13.42 -2.41
C LEU A 16 -2.03 13.64 -1.40
N PHE A 17 -2.03 14.76 -0.67
CA PHE A 17 -1.07 15.02 0.41
C PHE A 17 -1.30 14.09 1.60
N CYS A 18 -2.55 13.79 1.96
CA CYS A 18 -2.89 12.79 2.99
C CYS A 18 -2.57 11.35 2.53
N VAL A 19 -2.72 11.03 1.25
CA VAL A 19 -2.31 9.74 0.67
C VAL A 19 -0.78 9.62 0.65
N HIS A 20 -0.06 10.71 0.36
CA HIS A 20 1.40 10.75 0.47
C HIS A 20 1.91 10.69 1.92
N LEU A 21 1.20 11.29 2.89
CA LEU A 21 1.51 11.17 4.31
C LEU A 21 1.20 9.76 4.86
N ARG A 22 0.34 9.00 4.17
CA ARG A 22 0.04 7.59 4.44
C ARG A 22 0.97 6.59 3.74
N LEU A 23 1.98 7.04 2.99
CA LEU A 23 3.19 6.23 2.83
C LEU A 23 3.92 6.25 4.18
N VAL A 24 3.32 5.52 5.13
CA VAL A 24 3.98 4.99 6.30
C VAL A 24 5.23 4.33 5.78
N VAL A 25 6.37 4.67 6.37
CA VAL A 25 7.65 4.00 6.16
C VAL A 25 7.45 2.55 6.60
N THR A 26 6.94 1.71 5.71
CA THR A 26 6.96 0.25 5.86
C THR A 26 8.37 -0.15 5.45
N GLY A 27 9.12 -0.77 6.35
CA GLY A 27 10.43 -1.29 5.97
C GLY A 27 10.27 -2.45 5.00
N ASP A 28 11.32 -2.72 4.23
CA ASP A 28 11.29 -3.81 3.26
C ASP A 28 11.76 -5.13 3.88
N CYS A 29 11.15 -6.22 3.43
CA CYS A 29 11.61 -7.57 3.76
C CYS A 29 12.88 -7.93 2.97
N PRO A 30 13.73 -8.83 3.50
CA PRO A 30 14.97 -9.22 2.83
C PRO A 30 14.75 -9.79 1.42
N ALA A 31 15.56 -9.36 0.45
CA ALA A 31 15.55 -9.92 -0.90
C ALA A 31 16.60 -11.06 -1.04
N ASP A 32 16.45 -12.11 -0.24
CA ASP A 32 17.37 -13.26 -0.16
C ASP A 32 16.90 -14.51 -0.93
N GLY A 33 15.86 -14.36 -1.76
CA GLY A 33 15.27 -15.44 -2.54
C GLY A 33 14.17 -16.21 -1.83
N ARG A 34 13.86 -15.89 -0.57
CA ARG A 34 12.69 -16.42 0.15
C ARG A 34 11.44 -15.62 -0.16
N THR A 35 10.29 -16.28 -0.10
CA THR A 35 8.98 -15.64 -0.22
C THR A 35 8.57 -15.09 1.14
N TRP A 36 8.90 -13.83 1.40
CA TRP A 36 8.55 -13.16 2.66
C TRP A 36 7.12 -12.64 2.66
N VAL A 37 6.49 -12.71 3.83
CA VAL A 37 5.16 -12.17 4.09
C VAL A 37 5.32 -11.02 5.08
N PRO A 38 5.13 -9.76 4.66
CA PRO A 38 5.21 -8.63 5.58
C PRO A 38 3.94 -8.55 6.45
N PHE A 39 4.13 -8.34 7.75
CA PHE A 39 3.04 -7.98 8.66
C PHE A 39 3.57 -7.06 9.76
N GLN A 40 2.95 -5.89 9.90
CA GLN A 40 3.40 -4.80 10.77
C GLN A 40 4.84 -4.38 10.48
N ASP A 41 5.75 -4.51 11.43
CA ASP A 41 7.19 -4.17 11.37
C ASP A 41 8.10 -5.40 11.23
N LYS A 42 7.51 -6.58 11.00
CA LYS A 42 8.22 -7.85 10.81
C LYS A 42 7.98 -8.46 9.43
N CYS A 43 8.83 -9.42 9.10
CA CYS A 43 8.78 -10.25 7.90
C CYS A 43 8.78 -11.71 8.31
N TYR A 44 7.84 -12.48 7.75
CA TYR A 44 7.63 -13.87 8.09
C TYR A 44 7.93 -14.76 6.90
N TYR A 45 8.69 -15.83 7.14
CA TYR A 45 9.00 -16.87 6.17
C TYR A 45 8.40 -18.19 6.64
N PHE A 46 7.33 -18.59 5.97
CA PHE A 46 6.66 -19.87 6.22
C PHE A 46 7.46 -20.95 5.48
N VAL A 47 8.13 -21.82 6.23
CA VAL A 47 8.94 -22.88 5.64
C VAL A 47 8.01 -23.87 4.94
N HIS A 48 8.15 -24.00 3.63
CA HIS A 48 7.35 -24.92 2.83
C HIS A 48 8.24 -25.91 2.06
N GLY A 49 7.66 -27.05 1.68
CA GLY A 49 8.31 -28.05 0.87
C GLY A 49 8.19 -27.80 -0.63
N GLU A 50 8.57 -28.82 -1.40
CA GLU A 50 8.12 -28.96 -2.78
C GLU A 50 6.59 -28.88 -2.85
N GLU A 51 6.07 -28.52 -4.02
CA GLU A 51 4.64 -28.38 -4.24
C GLU A 51 3.90 -29.65 -3.77
N ASP A 52 2.82 -29.44 -3.00
CA ASP A 52 1.88 -30.45 -2.47
C ASP A 52 2.21 -31.16 -1.15
N LYS A 53 3.33 -30.89 -0.47
CA LYS A 53 3.60 -31.48 0.85
C LYS A 53 3.88 -30.45 1.93
N ILE A 54 3.10 -30.53 3.00
CA ILE A 54 3.46 -29.95 4.30
C ILE A 54 4.82 -30.53 4.70
N LYS A 55 5.79 -29.65 4.99
CA LYS A 55 6.99 -30.06 5.71
C LYS A 55 6.84 -29.65 7.17
N SER A 56 6.58 -30.63 8.00
CA SER A 56 6.70 -30.55 9.45
C SER A 56 8.13 -30.90 9.85
N TYR A 57 8.60 -30.35 10.97
CA TYR A 57 9.94 -30.59 11.47
C TYR A 57 9.93 -30.75 12.98
N THR A 58 10.87 -31.52 13.52
CA THR A 58 11.14 -31.52 14.96
C THR A 58 11.56 -30.12 15.44
N PHE A 59 11.41 -29.85 16.72
CA PHE A 59 11.74 -28.54 17.28
C PHE A 59 13.22 -28.17 17.10
N GLU A 60 14.14 -29.12 17.29
CA GLU A 60 15.57 -28.92 17.05
C GLU A 60 15.82 -28.51 15.59
N ARG A 61 15.16 -29.17 14.65
CA ARG A 61 15.28 -28.84 13.23
C ARG A 61 14.66 -27.47 12.93
N ALA A 62 13.53 -27.13 13.54
CA ALA A 62 12.90 -25.81 13.42
C ALA A 62 13.85 -24.68 13.83
N LYS A 63 14.52 -24.81 14.99
CA LYS A 63 15.56 -23.87 15.43
C LYS A 63 16.70 -23.74 14.42
N SER A 64 17.14 -24.86 13.85
CA SER A 64 18.23 -24.83 12.87
C SER A 64 17.84 -24.16 11.54
N LEU A 65 16.55 -24.11 11.20
CA LEU A 65 16.05 -23.44 10.00
C LEU A 65 15.93 -21.92 10.20
N CYS A 66 15.58 -21.49 11.42
CA CYS A 66 15.47 -20.08 11.81
C CYS A 66 16.70 -19.64 12.61
N GLN A 67 17.88 -19.67 11.96
CA GLN A 67 19.13 -19.17 12.55
C GLN A 67 19.33 -17.69 12.24
N HIS A 68 20.06 -17.01 13.12
CA HIS A 68 20.41 -15.59 13.01
C HIS A 68 20.86 -15.23 11.58
N PRO A 69 20.30 -14.16 10.96
CA PRO A 69 19.49 -13.10 11.58
C PRO A 69 18.00 -13.39 11.75
N LEU A 70 17.54 -14.62 11.43
CA LEU A 70 16.15 -15.01 11.68
C LEU A 70 15.95 -15.58 13.07
N GLU A 71 14.72 -15.51 13.53
CA GLU A 71 14.24 -16.12 14.77
C GLU A 71 13.04 -17.02 14.50
N LEU A 72 12.79 -17.98 15.39
CA LEU A 72 11.57 -18.79 15.33
C LEU A 72 10.38 -17.92 15.78
N LEU A 73 9.21 -18.11 15.17
CA LEU A 73 8.01 -17.28 15.36
C LEU A 73 7.77 -16.85 16.81
N THR A 74 7.70 -15.55 17.02
CA THR A 74 7.20 -14.96 18.27
C THR A 74 5.81 -14.36 18.02
N ILE A 75 5.01 -14.22 19.07
CA ILE A 75 3.67 -13.61 18.96
C ILE A 75 3.49 -12.62 20.10
N GLN A 76 3.48 -11.34 19.75
CA GLN A 76 3.44 -10.21 20.65
C GLN A 76 2.07 -9.52 20.71
N SER A 77 1.12 -9.93 19.87
CA SER A 77 -0.24 -9.38 19.83
C SER A 77 -1.30 -10.38 19.35
N ALA A 78 -2.57 -10.08 19.64
CA ALA A 78 -3.69 -10.88 19.15
C ALA A 78 -3.81 -10.79 17.62
N GLU A 79 -3.49 -9.64 17.05
CA GLU A 79 -3.51 -9.39 15.60
C GLU A 79 -2.45 -10.22 14.87
N GLU A 80 -1.26 -10.36 15.45
CA GLU A 80 -0.17 -11.22 14.94
C GLU A 80 -0.56 -12.70 15.01
N ASN A 81 -1.17 -13.14 16.13
CA ASN A 81 -1.69 -14.50 16.27
C ASN A 81 -2.72 -14.82 15.17
N ASP A 82 -3.67 -13.91 14.97
CA ASP A 82 -4.71 -13.99 13.94
C ASP A 82 -4.12 -14.02 12.52
N PHE A 83 -3.09 -13.22 12.26
CA PHE A 83 -2.39 -13.20 10.99
C PHE A 83 -1.77 -14.55 10.66
N VAL A 84 -1.02 -15.14 11.62
CA VAL A 84 -0.38 -16.45 11.44
C VAL A 84 -1.43 -17.53 11.12
N VAL A 85 -2.50 -17.58 11.90
CA VAL A 85 -3.60 -18.54 11.72
C VAL A 85 -4.26 -18.39 10.35
N LYS A 86 -4.58 -17.17 9.94
CA LYS A 86 -5.28 -16.89 8.67
C LYS A 86 -4.39 -17.12 7.45
N TYR A 87 -3.09 -16.89 7.56
CA TYR A 87 -2.16 -17.03 6.43
C TYR A 87 -1.67 -18.47 6.24
N SER A 88 -1.54 -19.25 7.32
CA SER A 88 -1.03 -20.64 7.25
C SER A 88 -1.70 -21.53 6.18
N PRO A 89 -3.04 -21.52 5.99
CA PRO A 89 -3.71 -22.32 4.96
C PRO A 89 -3.38 -21.91 3.51
N ALA A 90 -2.85 -20.70 3.29
CA ALA A 90 -2.40 -20.26 1.98
C ALA A 90 -1.04 -20.88 1.59
N VAL A 91 -0.26 -21.35 2.57
CA VAL A 91 1.06 -21.95 2.35
C VAL A 91 1.02 -23.47 2.48
N TRP A 92 0.31 -23.99 3.48
CA TRP A 92 0.28 -25.40 3.80
C TRP A 92 -1.09 -26.01 3.50
N LYS A 93 -1.12 -27.04 2.65
CA LYS A 93 -2.34 -27.81 2.34
C LYS A 93 -2.67 -28.75 3.51
N GLY A 94 -3.52 -28.32 4.43
CA GLY A 94 -3.97 -29.12 5.57
C GLY A 94 -3.94 -28.34 6.88
N GLN A 95 -4.18 -29.02 8.00
CA GLN A 95 -4.03 -28.44 9.34
C GLN A 95 -2.70 -28.90 9.94
N VAL A 96 -1.89 -27.95 10.37
CA VAL A 96 -0.53 -28.16 10.85
C VAL A 96 -0.29 -27.19 11.98
N ASN A 97 -0.07 -27.71 13.19
CA ASN A 97 0.32 -26.87 14.30
C ASN A 97 1.68 -26.24 14.00
N VAL A 98 1.97 -25.10 14.61
CA VAL A 98 3.16 -24.30 14.30
C VAL A 98 4.03 -24.18 15.53
N TRP A 99 5.33 -24.43 15.38
CA TRP A 99 6.28 -24.17 16.46
C TRP A 99 6.35 -22.68 16.80
N LEU A 100 6.25 -22.36 18.09
CA LEU A 100 6.58 -21.04 18.61
C LEU A 100 8.03 -21.02 19.10
N GLY A 101 8.68 -19.87 18.97
CA GLY A 101 10.01 -19.57 19.52
C GLY A 101 10.06 -19.47 21.04
N MET A 102 9.22 -20.20 21.75
CA MET A 102 9.05 -20.14 23.19
C MET A 102 9.62 -21.39 23.87
N TYR A 103 10.20 -21.21 25.05
CA TYR A 103 10.68 -22.29 25.91
C TYR A 103 10.41 -21.97 27.38
N TYR A 104 10.44 -23.01 28.21
CA TYR A 104 10.37 -22.85 29.66
C TYR A 104 11.77 -22.59 30.25
N ASP A 105 11.96 -21.42 30.83
CA ASP A 105 13.16 -21.04 31.59
C ASP A 105 13.01 -21.53 33.03
N THR A 106 13.80 -22.54 33.41
CA THR A 106 13.74 -23.14 34.73
C THR A 106 14.41 -22.34 35.83
N ASP A 107 15.31 -21.42 35.48
CA ASP A 107 15.95 -20.56 36.48
C ASP A 107 14.95 -19.51 37.00
N ASN A 108 14.04 -19.07 36.13
CA ASN A 108 13.01 -18.07 36.45
C ASN A 108 11.59 -18.65 36.51
N GLU A 109 11.44 -19.97 36.37
CA GLU A 109 10.16 -20.71 36.35
C GLU A 109 9.10 -20.09 35.41
N THR A 110 9.51 -19.56 34.25
CA THR A 110 8.64 -18.79 33.34
C THR A 110 8.84 -19.15 31.88
N MET A 111 7.81 -18.94 31.06
CA MET A 111 7.92 -19.06 29.61
C MET A 111 8.62 -17.83 29.01
N ARG A 112 9.57 -18.04 28.10
CA ARG A 112 10.34 -16.98 27.44
C ARG A 112 10.50 -17.24 25.95
N TRP A 113 10.61 -16.17 25.19
CA TRP A 113 11.04 -16.24 23.79
C TRP A 113 12.55 -16.55 23.72
N PHE A 114 13.03 -17.23 22.67
CA PHE A 114 14.47 -17.45 22.45
C PHE A 114 15.25 -16.15 22.17
N GLY A 115 14.57 -15.13 21.63
CA GLY A 115 15.10 -13.79 21.52
C GLY A 115 15.13 -13.06 22.87
N GLU A 116 15.51 -11.79 22.86
CA GLU A 116 15.52 -10.94 24.06
C GLU A 116 14.15 -10.30 24.36
N ASP A 117 13.17 -10.60 23.53
CA ASP A 117 11.85 -10.03 23.59
C ASP A 117 11.07 -10.51 24.84
N PRO A 118 10.42 -9.60 25.59
CA PRO A 118 9.54 -9.99 26.69
C PRO A 118 8.24 -10.61 26.15
N VAL A 119 7.66 -11.55 26.90
CA VAL A 119 6.33 -12.11 26.59
C VAL A 119 5.26 -11.09 26.98
N ARG A 120 4.62 -10.45 25.99
CA ARG A 120 3.55 -9.44 26.20
C ARG A 120 2.15 -9.96 25.92
N PHE A 121 2.06 -11.06 25.18
CA PHE A 121 0.81 -11.65 24.75
C PHE A 121 0.89 -13.17 24.93
N THR A 122 -0.24 -13.78 25.30
CA THR A 122 -0.38 -15.23 25.40
C THR A 122 -1.77 -15.66 24.97
N ASN A 123 -1.88 -16.81 24.30
CA ASN A 123 -3.17 -17.36 23.88
C ASN A 123 -3.34 -18.85 24.22
N TRP A 124 -3.03 -19.24 25.45
CA TRP A 124 -3.07 -20.64 25.90
C TRP A 124 -4.44 -21.31 25.73
N GLU A 125 -4.40 -22.58 25.31
CA GLU A 125 -5.54 -23.50 25.37
C GLU A 125 -5.85 -23.84 26.84
N GLY A 126 -7.13 -23.84 27.23
CA GLY A 126 -7.52 -24.16 28.61
C GLY A 126 -7.13 -23.14 29.70
N GLY A 127 -6.55 -21.99 29.35
CA GLY A 127 -6.42 -20.82 30.24
C GLY A 127 -5.35 -20.90 31.35
N SER A 128 -4.52 -21.95 31.43
CA SER A 128 -3.39 -22.02 32.38
C SER A 128 -2.06 -22.33 31.69
N TYR A 129 -1.05 -21.51 31.99
CA TYR A 129 0.33 -21.58 31.52
C TYR A 129 1.24 -22.46 32.36
N ALA A 130 0.74 -23.00 33.49
CA ALA A 130 1.59 -23.70 34.44
C ALA A 130 0.81 -24.84 35.10
N SER A 131 1.23 -26.06 34.80
CA SER A 131 1.15 -27.11 35.79
C SER A 131 2.41 -26.97 36.67
N GLU A 132 2.30 -27.19 37.98
CA GLU A 132 3.42 -27.18 38.96
C GLU A 132 4.53 -28.22 38.64
N LEU A 133 4.40 -28.95 37.52
CA LEU A 133 5.28 -30.00 37.05
C LEU A 133 5.55 -29.87 35.54
N MET A 134 5.84 -28.67 35.02
CA MET A 134 6.28 -28.56 33.63
C MET A 134 7.67 -29.19 33.47
N PRO A 135 7.83 -30.19 32.58
CA PRO A 135 9.14 -30.77 32.30
C PRO A 135 10.11 -29.71 31.78
N LEU A 136 11.41 -29.88 32.10
CA LEU A 136 12.52 -29.05 31.61
C LEU A 136 12.50 -28.86 30.08
N GLU A 137 11.99 -29.85 29.34
CA GLU A 137 11.98 -29.88 27.88
C GLU A 137 10.59 -29.56 27.32
N THR A 138 9.99 -28.48 27.82
CA THR A 138 8.68 -27.98 27.35
C THR A 138 8.86 -26.89 26.28
N CYS A 139 8.25 -27.16 25.13
CA CYS A 139 8.13 -26.29 23.97
C CYS A 139 6.67 -25.89 23.78
N VAL A 140 6.42 -24.96 22.87
CA VAL A 140 5.07 -24.44 22.63
C VAL A 140 4.71 -24.57 21.15
N ALA A 141 3.51 -25.08 20.89
CA ALA A 141 2.93 -25.14 19.55
C ALA A 141 1.63 -24.33 19.50
N LEU A 142 1.43 -23.61 18.39
CA LEU A 142 0.19 -22.93 18.05
C LEU A 142 -0.69 -23.87 17.23
N HIS A 143 -1.93 -24.06 17.66
CA HIS A 143 -2.96 -24.76 16.89
C HIS A 143 -3.42 -23.91 15.72
N SER A 144 -3.16 -24.34 14.49
CA SER A 144 -3.50 -23.54 13.30
C SER A 144 -5.00 -23.38 13.06
N SER A 145 -5.85 -24.18 13.72
CA SER A 145 -7.31 -24.13 13.58
C SER A 145 -7.99 -23.21 14.59
N THR A 146 -7.48 -23.16 15.83
CA THR A 146 -8.07 -22.36 16.92
C THR A 146 -7.26 -21.11 17.25
N GLY A 147 -5.99 -21.06 16.84
CA GLY A 147 -5.01 -20.05 17.22
C GLY A 147 -4.54 -20.17 18.67
N LYS A 148 -4.94 -21.21 19.40
CA LYS A 148 -4.57 -21.42 20.80
C LYS A 148 -3.22 -22.12 20.92
N TRP A 149 -2.56 -21.91 22.05
CA TRP A 149 -1.22 -22.44 22.30
C TRP A 149 -1.27 -23.61 23.26
N GLU A 150 -0.48 -24.63 22.97
CA GLU A 150 -0.32 -25.82 23.82
C GLU A 150 1.14 -26.04 24.20
N ASN A 151 1.33 -26.60 25.39
CA ASN A 151 2.63 -27.11 25.82
C ASN A 151 2.87 -28.49 25.22
N VAL A 152 4.03 -28.69 24.61
CA VAL A 152 4.44 -29.94 23.98
C VAL A 152 5.88 -30.27 24.35
N SER A 153 6.25 -31.55 24.25
CA SER A 153 7.63 -31.99 24.49
C SER A 153 8.55 -31.51 23.36
N CYS A 154 9.70 -30.94 23.70
CA CYS A 154 10.75 -30.57 22.74
C CYS A 154 11.52 -31.77 22.19
N VAL A 155 11.63 -32.85 22.98
CA VAL A 155 12.46 -34.03 22.69
C VAL A 155 11.71 -35.15 22.00
N ASP A 156 10.39 -35.20 22.17
CA ASP A 156 9.58 -36.13 21.40
C ASP A 156 9.71 -35.80 19.92
N GLN A 157 9.66 -36.81 19.06
CA GLN A 157 9.75 -36.66 17.60
C GLN A 157 8.44 -36.09 17.00
N VAL A 158 7.79 -35.18 17.72
CA VAL A 158 6.65 -34.41 17.25
C VAL A 158 7.14 -33.43 16.21
N GLU A 159 6.41 -33.34 15.10
CA GLU A 159 6.74 -32.42 14.02
C GLU A 159 5.63 -31.40 13.83
N ASN A 160 6.00 -30.13 13.76
CA ASN A 160 5.10 -29.01 13.51
C ASN A 160 5.64 -28.15 12.36
N GLY A 161 4.77 -27.29 11.81
CA GLY A 161 5.13 -26.28 10.82
C GLY A 161 6.10 -25.26 11.41
N VAL A 162 6.91 -24.66 10.55
CA VAL A 162 7.97 -23.72 10.95
C VAL A 162 7.73 -22.39 10.27
N ILE A 163 7.67 -21.33 11.06
CA ILE A 163 7.66 -19.95 10.60
C ILE A 163 8.88 -19.28 11.21
N CYS A 164 9.74 -18.73 10.36
CA CYS A 164 10.82 -17.88 10.79
C CYS A 164 10.41 -16.42 10.65
N GLU A 165 10.90 -15.56 11.52
CA GLU A 165 10.68 -14.12 11.46
C GLU A 165 11.98 -13.32 11.48
N THR A 166 11.90 -12.07 11.03
CA THR A 166 12.95 -11.06 11.17
C THR A 166 12.28 -9.69 11.17
N SER A 167 12.91 -8.69 11.79
CA SER A 167 12.47 -7.30 11.64
C SER A 167 12.59 -6.85 10.19
N GLN A 168 11.68 -5.98 9.75
CA GLN A 168 11.85 -5.26 8.51
C GLN A 168 13.15 -4.43 8.58
N LYS A 169 13.87 -4.34 7.47
CA LYS A 169 14.99 -3.39 7.42
C LYS A 169 14.36 -2.01 7.48
N ALA A 170 14.57 -1.31 8.59
CA ALA A 170 14.47 0.14 8.56
C ALA A 170 15.44 0.57 7.45
N GLU A 171 14.93 1.24 6.42
CA GLU A 171 15.81 2.03 5.57
C GLU A 171 16.67 2.84 6.54
N ASP A 172 17.96 2.52 6.65
CA ASP A 172 18.94 3.39 7.30
C ASP A 172 18.58 4.79 6.81
N ALA A 173 18.32 5.71 7.73
CA ALA A 173 17.79 7.05 7.47
C ALA A 173 18.68 7.85 6.51
N LYS A 174 18.69 7.44 5.24
CA LYS A 174 19.52 7.88 4.13
C LYS A 174 18.62 8.28 2.97
N GLN A 175 17.51 8.90 3.31
CA GLN A 175 17.25 10.30 2.99
C GLN A 175 16.12 10.69 3.94
N LYS A 176 16.30 11.69 4.81
CA LYS A 176 15.12 12.45 5.27
C LYS A 176 14.32 12.75 4.00
N PRO A 177 13.00 12.47 3.90
CA PRO A 177 12.22 12.93 2.76
C PRO A 177 12.46 14.42 2.74
N SER A 178 13.25 14.81 1.75
CA SER A 178 13.95 16.08 1.79
C SER A 178 12.83 17.10 1.77
N VAL A 179 12.64 17.80 2.90
CA VAL A 179 11.67 18.91 2.99
C VAL A 179 11.89 19.86 1.82
N LEU A 180 13.12 19.93 1.32
CA LEU A 180 13.53 20.54 0.07
C LEU A 180 12.84 19.95 -1.18
N LEU A 181 12.78 18.63 -1.40
CA LEU A 181 12.04 18.05 -2.54
C LEU A 181 10.54 18.34 -2.45
N SER A 182 9.93 18.20 -1.27
CA SER A 182 8.53 18.55 -1.06
C SER A 182 8.28 20.06 -1.30
N ALA A 183 9.15 20.92 -0.78
CA ALA A 183 9.09 22.36 -0.98
C ALA A 183 9.33 22.75 -2.46
N LEU A 184 10.24 22.09 -3.16
CA LEU A 184 10.51 22.32 -4.59
C LEU A 184 9.31 21.94 -5.45
N VAL A 185 8.63 20.85 -5.12
CA VAL A 185 7.38 20.44 -5.80
C VAL A 185 6.28 21.48 -5.52
N ILE A 186 6.10 21.92 -4.28
CA ILE A 186 5.11 22.95 -3.94
C ILE A 186 5.42 24.28 -4.65
N LEU A 187 6.69 24.72 -4.64
CA LEU A 187 7.12 25.95 -5.30
C LEU A 187 6.92 25.89 -6.82
N SER A 188 7.22 24.76 -7.46
CA SER A 188 7.00 24.61 -8.90
C SER A 188 5.52 24.63 -9.27
N VAL A 189 4.65 23.99 -8.48
CA VAL A 189 3.19 24.03 -8.69
C VAL A 189 2.64 25.46 -8.51
N VAL A 190 3.07 26.18 -7.47
CA VAL A 190 2.67 27.58 -7.25
C VAL A 190 3.15 28.47 -8.39
N ALA A 191 4.37 28.28 -8.89
CA ALA A 191 4.90 29.02 -10.03
C ALA A 191 4.07 28.76 -11.31
N ILE A 192 3.71 27.51 -11.60
CA ILE A 192 2.89 27.15 -12.77
C ILE A 192 1.48 27.79 -12.68
N ILE A 193 0.88 27.79 -11.48
CA ILE A 193 -0.42 28.45 -11.25
C ILE A 193 -0.30 29.97 -11.43
N GLY A 194 0.78 30.58 -10.95
CA GLY A 194 1.05 32.00 -11.15
C GLY A 194 1.21 32.37 -12.63
N VAL A 195 2.04 31.63 -13.37
CA VAL A 195 2.29 31.87 -14.80
C VAL A 195 1.00 31.69 -15.61
N SER A 196 0.22 30.65 -15.35
CA SER A 196 -1.05 30.43 -16.05
C SER A 196 -2.08 31.53 -15.78
N ALA A 197 -2.16 32.07 -14.55
CA ALA A 197 -3.01 33.21 -14.24
C ALA A 197 -2.57 34.50 -14.95
N VAL A 198 -1.25 34.74 -15.04
CA VAL A 198 -0.70 35.91 -15.76
C VAL A 198 -0.99 35.79 -17.25
N ILE A 199 -0.75 34.63 -17.87
CA ILE A 199 -1.07 34.38 -19.28
C ILE A 199 -2.56 34.63 -19.54
N TRP A 200 -3.43 34.11 -18.67
CA TRP A 200 -4.87 34.32 -18.76
C TRP A 200 -5.26 35.80 -18.66
N PHE A 201 -4.66 36.55 -17.73
CA PHE A 201 -4.90 37.98 -17.57
C PHE A 201 -4.41 38.82 -18.76
N LEU A 202 -3.26 38.46 -19.33
CA LEU A 202 -2.74 39.09 -20.55
C LEU A 202 -3.65 38.81 -21.75
N HIS A 203 -4.18 37.58 -21.86
CA HIS A 203 -5.15 37.21 -22.89
C HIS A 203 -6.47 37.97 -22.73
N GLN A 204 -6.93 38.17 -21.49
CA GLN A 204 -8.11 38.97 -21.17
C GLN A 204 -7.92 40.44 -21.55
N LYS A 205 -6.73 41.00 -21.31
CA LYS A 205 -6.38 42.37 -21.72
C LYS A 205 -6.33 42.54 -23.24
N HIS A 206 -5.83 41.54 -23.96
CA HIS A 206 -5.83 41.53 -25.42
C HIS A 206 -7.25 41.39 -26.00
N SER A 207 -8.10 40.59 -25.36
CA SER A 207 -9.52 40.47 -25.72
C SER A 207 -10.33 41.73 -25.44
N LEU A 208 -9.93 42.57 -24.48
CA LEU A 208 -10.57 43.87 -24.21
C LEU A 208 -10.13 44.97 -25.18
N GLY A 209 -9.05 44.76 -25.95
CA GLY A 209 -8.47 45.75 -26.88
C GLY A 209 -9.00 45.66 -28.32
N THR A 210 -9.81 44.67 -28.66
CA THR A 210 -10.48 44.55 -29.96
C THR A 210 -11.99 44.69 -29.80
N SER A 211 -12.43 45.88 -29.38
CA SER A 211 -13.78 46.35 -29.70
C SER A 211 -13.78 46.78 -31.17
N ILE A 212 -14.42 45.97 -32.02
CA ILE A 212 -14.74 46.30 -33.42
C ILE A 212 -15.63 47.55 -33.42
N LEU A 213 -15.04 48.70 -33.73
CA LEU A 213 -15.75 49.88 -34.22
C LEU A 213 -15.11 50.27 -35.56
N THR A 214 -15.58 49.65 -36.65
CA THR A 214 -15.35 50.22 -37.98
C THR A 214 -16.30 51.40 -38.14
N ALA A 215 -15.77 52.61 -37.98
CA ALA A 215 -16.41 53.84 -38.38
C ALA A 215 -16.65 53.78 -39.90
N PHE A 216 -17.92 53.78 -40.32
CA PHE A 216 -18.28 54.00 -41.71
C PHE A 216 -18.15 55.50 -42.00
N GLU A 217 -17.07 55.88 -42.68
CA GLU A 217 -16.86 57.20 -43.27
C GLU A 217 -17.85 57.38 -44.45
N TYR A 218 -18.80 58.31 -44.34
CA TYR A 218 -19.80 58.61 -45.35
C TYR A 218 -19.40 59.88 -46.11
N HIS A 219 -19.15 59.78 -47.42
CA HIS A 219 -18.91 60.92 -48.31
C HIS A 219 -19.97 60.95 -49.44
N PRO A 220 -20.68 62.07 -49.68
CA PRO A 220 -21.54 62.27 -50.85
C PRO A 220 -20.87 63.23 -51.87
N PRO A 221 -21.52 63.62 -52.98
CA PRO A 221 -22.03 62.85 -54.13
C PRO A 221 -21.47 63.40 -55.47
N PHE A 222 -21.65 62.76 -56.64
CA PHE A 222 -21.92 63.44 -57.94
C PHE A 222 -22.34 62.44 -59.04
N ARG A 223 -23.25 62.90 -59.89
CA ARG A 223 -23.98 62.19 -60.97
C ARG A 223 -23.12 61.97 -62.24
N VAL A 224 -23.53 61.03 -63.12
CA VAL A 224 -24.05 61.27 -64.51
C VAL A 224 -23.91 60.02 -65.44
N LEU A 225 -24.97 59.81 -66.25
CA LEU A 225 -25.19 59.02 -67.50
C LEU A 225 -24.99 57.49 -67.47
N ASP A 226 -26.05 56.67 -67.57
CA ASP A 226 -26.86 56.29 -68.75
C ASP A 226 -26.24 55.12 -69.55
N THR A 227 -26.97 54.02 -69.69
CA THR A 227 -27.45 53.47 -70.97
C THR A 227 -28.02 52.07 -70.73
N ASP A 228 -29.25 51.90 -71.20
CA ASP A 228 -30.05 50.69 -71.36
C ASP A 228 -29.31 49.39 -71.66
N ARG A 229 -29.77 48.31 -71.01
CA ARG A 229 -30.22 47.15 -71.79
C ARG A 229 -31.26 46.33 -71.02
N SER A 230 -32.47 46.41 -71.54
CA SER A 230 -33.66 45.64 -71.20
C SER A 230 -33.62 44.22 -71.78
N CYS A 231 -34.62 43.45 -71.34
CA CYS A 231 -35.19 42.20 -71.85
C CYS A 231 -34.54 40.91 -71.32
N LEU A 232 -35.19 40.18 -70.41
CA LEU A 232 -36.44 39.39 -70.49
C LEU A 232 -36.29 38.04 -71.20
N VAL A 233 -37.13 37.13 -70.70
CA VAL A 233 -37.65 35.87 -71.26
C VAL A 233 -36.95 34.62 -70.71
N GLU A 234 -37.62 33.54 -70.26
CA GLU A 234 -38.99 33.18 -69.82
C GLU A 234 -38.95 31.68 -69.47
N ALA A 235 -39.99 31.21 -68.77
CA ALA A 235 -40.49 29.82 -68.66
C ALA A 235 -39.58 28.77 -68.00
N GLU A 236 -39.97 28.23 -66.84
CA GLU A 236 -40.97 27.15 -66.67
C GLU A 236 -40.48 25.83 -67.28
N GLU A 237 -40.13 24.87 -66.42
CA GLU A 237 -40.66 23.52 -66.54
C GLU A 237 -40.63 22.78 -65.20
N THR A 238 -41.60 21.89 -65.09
CA THR A 238 -42.23 21.25 -63.94
C THR A 238 -41.49 20.05 -63.35
N ASP A 239 -41.85 19.75 -62.11
CA ASP A 239 -41.55 18.53 -61.34
C ASP A 239 -42.02 17.20 -62.00
N ALA A 240 -41.34 16.13 -61.55
CA ALA A 240 -41.90 14.84 -61.09
C ALA A 240 -41.56 13.54 -61.87
N MET A 241 -40.95 12.63 -61.10
CA MET A 241 -41.22 11.18 -60.97
C MET A 241 -41.41 10.31 -62.23
N ALA A 242 -40.44 9.41 -62.46
CA ALA A 242 -40.61 7.95 -62.52
C ALA A 242 -39.25 7.26 -62.53
#